data_AF-A0A924RR15-F1
#
_entry.id   AF-A0A924RR15-F1
#
_cell.length_a   1.000
_cell.length_b   1.000
_cell.length_c   1.000
_cell.angle_alpha   90.00
_cell.angle_beta   90.00
_cell.angle_gamma   90.00
#
_symmetry.space_group_name_H-M   'P 1'
#
loop_
_entity.id
_entity.type
_entity.pdbx_description
1 polymer ?
#
loop_
_entity_poly.entity_id
_entity_poly.type
_entity_poly.pdbx_seq_one_letter_code
_entity_poly.pdbx_strand_id
1 'polypeptide(L)'
;MKLHFTKLFTVANVCAMLALFVALGGVSYAAVSIPRNSVASKQVKNESLTGRDIKNNTLVGADIKESSLIGVQTANTANTANTATTANTANTLSSVVDSGRKLVTATSGVDAATALAAAPKVSLLTVGSLSLYGKCYTDASGPSTHGEVFIATTLDGVVFDSDQDDSNSAGSNF
;
A
#
# COMPACT_ATOMS: atom_id res chain seq x y z
N MET A 1 -98.03 33.65 3.25
CA MET A 1 -96.93 32.82 3.77
C MET A 1 -95.60 33.43 3.27
N LYS A 2 -95.03 34.38 4.02
CA LYS A 2 -93.79 35.09 3.64
C LYS A 2 -92.60 34.23 4.05
N LEU A 3 -92.01 33.50 3.11
CA LEU A 3 -90.76 32.77 3.34
C LEU A 3 -89.59 33.77 3.29
N HIS A 4 -88.97 34.00 4.45
CA HIS A 4 -87.74 34.76 4.59
C HIS A 4 -86.54 33.96 4.06
N PHE A 5 -86.39 33.91 2.73
CA PHE A 5 -85.37 33.12 2.03
C PHE A 5 -83.97 33.75 2.03
N THR A 6 -83.81 34.97 2.55
CA THR A 6 -82.56 35.75 2.45
C THR A 6 -81.56 35.51 3.58
N LYS A 7 -81.95 34.86 4.69
CA LYS A 7 -81.02 34.53 5.81
C LYS A 7 -80.25 33.21 5.61
N LEU A 8 -80.65 32.38 4.64
CA LEU A 8 -80.06 31.06 4.40
C LEU A 8 -78.76 31.13 3.57
N PHE A 9 -78.66 32.12 2.68
CA PHE A 9 -77.54 32.25 1.75
C PHE A 9 -76.21 32.57 2.47
N THR A 10 -76.26 33.29 3.59
CA THR A 10 -75.08 33.64 4.39
C THR A 10 -74.59 32.46 5.23
N VAL A 11 -75.47 31.69 5.87
CA VAL A 11 -75.08 30.55 6.71
C VAL A 11 -74.49 29.42 5.86
N ALA A 12 -75.05 29.20 4.66
CA ALA A 12 -74.54 28.20 3.71
C ALA A 12 -73.11 28.52 3.24
N ASN A 13 -72.80 29.79 2.94
CA ASN A 13 -71.47 30.18 2.48
C ASN A 13 -70.40 30.08 3.59
N VAL A 14 -70.77 30.39 4.83
CA VAL A 14 -69.87 30.25 5.99
C VAL A 14 -69.55 28.78 6.25
N CYS A 15 -70.57 27.90 6.23
CA CYS A 15 -70.35 26.46 6.36
C CYS A 15 -69.51 25.89 5.21
N ALA A 16 -69.70 26.38 3.99
CA ALA A 16 -68.89 25.98 2.83
C ALA A 16 -67.41 26.37 2.99
N MET A 17 -67.12 27.58 3.50
CA MET A 17 -65.75 28.04 3.75
C MET A 17 -65.07 27.25 4.88
N LEU A 18 -65.80 26.93 5.96
CA LEU A 18 -65.31 26.10 7.06
C LEU A 18 -65.06 24.65 6.61
N ALA A 19 -66.01 24.06 5.87
CA ALA A 19 -65.85 22.71 5.32
C ALA A 19 -64.64 22.63 4.38
N LEU A 20 -64.44 23.65 3.55
CA LEU A 20 -63.28 23.74 2.67
C LEU A 20 -61.98 23.89 3.49
N PHE A 21 -61.97 24.71 4.53
CA PHE A 21 -60.80 24.89 5.39
C PHE A 21 -60.42 23.59 6.14
N VAL A 22 -61.41 22.83 6.61
CA VAL A 22 -61.18 21.52 7.26
C VAL A 22 -60.71 20.47 6.25
N ALA A 23 -61.28 20.46 5.04
CA ALA A 23 -60.87 19.56 3.97
C ALA A 23 -59.42 19.81 3.50
N LEU A 24 -58.99 21.08 3.43
CA LEU A 24 -57.61 21.45 3.09
C LEU A 24 -56.64 21.35 4.28
N GLY A 25 -57.13 21.52 5.51
CA GLY A 25 -56.32 21.42 6.73
C GLY A 25 -55.86 19.99 7.03
N GLY A 26 -56.70 18.98 6.77
CA GLY A 26 -56.39 17.58 7.06
C GLY A 26 -55.26 16.99 6.20
N VAL A 27 -55.15 17.39 4.92
CA VAL A 27 -54.12 16.88 4.00
C VAL A 27 -52.74 17.51 4.22
N SER A 28 -52.70 18.72 4.78
CA SER A 28 -51.45 19.48 4.92
C SER A 28 -50.60 19.04 6.13
N TYR A 29 -51.23 18.51 7.19
CA TYR A 29 -50.50 18.13 8.40
C TYR A 29 -49.57 16.91 8.20
N ALA A 30 -49.97 15.95 7.35
CA ALA A 30 -49.16 14.78 7.03
C ALA A 30 -47.94 15.12 6.14
N ALA A 31 -47.99 16.20 5.37
CA ALA A 31 -46.90 16.61 4.49
C ALA A 31 -45.81 17.42 5.20
N VAL A 32 -46.15 18.09 6.32
CA VAL A 32 -45.23 19.03 6.99
C VAL A 32 -44.54 18.42 8.21
N SER A 33 -45.14 17.41 8.86
CA SER A 33 -44.60 16.83 10.10
C SER A 33 -44.44 15.31 10.02
N ILE A 34 -43.64 14.83 9.07
CA ILE A 34 -43.20 13.43 9.09
C ILE A 34 -42.04 13.32 10.10
N PRO A 35 -42.16 12.49 11.16
CA PRO A 35 -41.06 12.27 12.10
C PRO A 35 -39.84 11.68 11.37
N ARG A 36 -38.64 11.98 11.88
CA ARG A 36 -37.41 11.33 11.40
C ARG A 36 -37.57 9.80 11.42
N ASN A 37 -37.02 9.12 10.40
CA ASN A 37 -37.10 7.67 10.20
C ASN A 37 -38.48 7.09 9.85
N SER A 38 -39.41 7.93 9.35
CA SER A 38 -40.75 7.46 8.94
C SER A 38 -40.83 7.07 7.45
N VAL A 39 -39.69 6.96 6.77
CA VAL A 39 -39.58 6.38 5.43
C VAL A 39 -39.00 4.98 5.58
N ALA A 40 -39.85 3.97 5.50
CA ALA A 40 -39.46 2.57 5.49
C ALA A 40 -39.08 2.14 4.07
N SER A 41 -38.30 1.05 3.94
CA SER A 41 -37.85 0.51 2.65
C SER A 41 -39.02 0.20 1.70
N LYS A 42 -40.21 -0.12 2.22
CA LYS A 42 -41.43 -0.35 1.42
C LYS A 42 -41.90 0.88 0.63
N GLN A 43 -41.52 2.08 1.07
CA GLN A 43 -41.87 3.35 0.43
C GLN A 43 -40.82 3.81 -0.58
N VAL A 44 -39.67 3.12 -0.66
CA VAL A 44 -38.57 3.42 -1.58
C VAL A 44 -38.63 2.44 -2.74
N LYS A 45 -38.61 2.96 -3.96
CA LYS A 45 -38.53 2.12 -5.16
C LYS A 45 -37.09 1.67 -5.38
N ASN A 46 -36.89 0.43 -5.81
CA ASN A 46 -35.55 -0.06 -6.15
C ASN A 46 -34.91 0.83 -7.24
N GLU A 47 -33.61 1.06 -7.11
CA GLU A 47 -32.81 1.88 -8.04
C GLU A 47 -33.28 3.36 -8.17
N SER A 48 -34.11 3.87 -7.26
CA SER A 48 -34.60 5.24 -7.33
C SER A 48 -33.73 6.27 -6.63
N LEU A 49 -32.78 5.84 -5.79
CA LEU A 49 -31.91 6.74 -5.03
C LEU A 49 -30.71 7.15 -5.88
N THR A 50 -30.45 8.44 -5.94
CA THR A 50 -29.33 9.04 -6.68
C THR A 50 -28.33 9.67 -5.71
N GLY A 51 -27.16 10.08 -6.23
CA GLY A 51 -26.17 10.79 -5.43
C GLY A 51 -26.67 12.13 -4.86
N ARG A 52 -27.71 12.75 -5.43
CA ARG A 52 -28.31 13.98 -4.84
C ARG A 52 -29.15 13.70 -3.59
N ASP A 53 -29.63 12.48 -3.45
CA ASP A 53 -30.44 12.06 -2.30
C ASP A 53 -29.56 11.66 -1.10
N ILE A 54 -28.26 11.47 -1.35
CA ILE A 54 -27.28 11.05 -0.36
C ILE A 54 -26.33 12.21 -0.07
N LYS A 55 -26.16 12.53 1.22
CA LYS A 55 -25.19 13.55 1.62
C LYS A 55 -23.77 13.04 1.37
N ASN A 56 -22.92 13.90 0.80
CA ASN A 56 -21.52 13.54 0.56
C ASN A 56 -20.81 13.14 1.86
N ASN A 57 -19.96 12.12 1.77
CA ASN A 57 -19.11 11.60 2.86
C ASN A 57 -19.86 11.10 4.09
N THR A 58 -21.13 10.67 3.96
CA THR A 58 -21.88 10.11 5.10
C THR A 58 -22.03 8.60 5.08
N LEU A 59 -21.80 7.95 3.95
CA LEU A 59 -21.82 6.49 3.87
C LEU A 59 -20.53 5.91 4.44
N VAL A 60 -20.65 5.01 5.40
CA VAL A 60 -19.52 4.28 5.99
C VAL A 60 -19.52 2.82 5.54
N GLY A 61 -18.44 2.07 5.80
CA GLY A 61 -18.34 0.66 5.42
C GLY A 61 -19.50 -0.19 5.98
N ALA A 62 -19.97 0.11 7.19
CA ALA A 62 -21.13 -0.58 7.76
C ALA A 62 -22.43 -0.45 6.93
N ASP A 63 -22.56 0.59 6.11
CA ASP A 63 -23.72 0.82 5.23
C ASP A 63 -23.58 0.15 3.86
N ILE A 64 -22.38 -0.34 3.52
CA ILE A 64 -22.03 -0.81 2.19
C ILE A 64 -21.59 -2.26 2.26
N LYS A 65 -22.20 -3.14 1.48
CA LYS A 65 -21.71 -4.52 1.35
C LYS A 65 -20.46 -4.54 0.47
N GLU A 66 -19.27 -4.45 1.07
CA GLU A 66 -18.01 -4.30 0.33
C GLU A 66 -17.71 -5.49 -0.58
N SER A 67 -18.15 -6.70 -0.20
CA SER A 67 -18.04 -7.90 -1.05
C SER A 67 -18.79 -7.83 -2.38
N SER A 68 -19.75 -6.89 -2.52
CA SER A 68 -20.46 -6.66 -3.77
C SER A 68 -19.79 -5.61 -4.68
N LEU A 69 -18.78 -4.90 -4.17
CA LEU A 69 -18.04 -3.91 -4.94
C LEU A 69 -16.96 -4.60 -5.78
N ILE A 70 -17.21 -4.73 -7.07
CA ILE A 70 -16.17 -5.17 -8.01
C ILE A 70 -15.22 -3.99 -8.24
N GLY A 71 -14.04 -4.04 -7.62
CA GLY A 71 -12.94 -3.10 -7.89
C GLY A 71 -12.99 -1.81 -7.07
N VAL A 72 -12.65 -1.91 -5.78
CA VAL A 72 -12.26 -0.73 -5.01
C VAL A 72 -10.84 -0.34 -5.46
N GLN A 73 -10.72 0.73 -6.25
CA GLN A 73 -9.43 1.21 -6.78
C GLN A 73 -8.36 1.36 -5.70
N THR A 74 -8.73 1.84 -4.51
CA THR A 74 -7.82 1.98 -3.37
C THR A 74 -7.28 0.65 -2.87
N ALA A 75 -8.09 -0.41 -2.86
CA ALA A 75 -7.66 -1.75 -2.45
C ALA A 75 -6.69 -2.36 -3.48
N ASN A 76 -6.95 -2.12 -4.77
CA ASN A 76 -6.01 -2.51 -5.84
C ASN A 76 -4.67 -1.79 -5.70
N THR A 77 -4.69 -0.47 -5.44
CA THR A 77 -3.47 0.32 -5.20
C THR A 77 -2.68 -0.20 -4.00
N ALA A 78 -3.34 -0.53 -2.89
CA ALA A 78 -2.69 -1.11 -1.71
C ALA A 78 -2.05 -2.48 -2.00
N ASN A 79 -2.74 -3.34 -2.74
CA ASN A 79 -2.19 -4.63 -3.18
C ASN A 79 -0.98 -4.44 -4.09
N THR A 80 -1.05 -3.53 -5.07
CA THR A 80 0.08 -3.19 -5.94
C THR A 80 1.29 -2.68 -5.14
N ALA A 81 1.07 -1.85 -4.12
CA ALA A 81 2.14 -1.34 -3.25
C ALA A 81 2.82 -2.46 -2.44
N ASN A 82 2.03 -3.40 -1.89
CA ASN A 82 2.57 -4.57 -1.20
C ASN A 82 3.40 -5.46 -2.16
N THR A 83 2.87 -5.74 -3.35
CA THR A 83 3.59 -6.52 -4.36
C THR A 83 4.91 -5.85 -4.78
N ALA A 84 4.92 -4.52 -4.96
CA ALA A 84 6.13 -3.78 -5.30
C ALA A 84 7.19 -3.84 -4.19
N THR A 85 6.77 -3.76 -2.92
CA THR A 85 7.67 -3.88 -1.76
C THR A 85 8.29 -5.27 -1.70
N THR A 86 7.48 -6.33 -1.83
CA THR A 86 7.97 -7.71 -1.87
C THR A 86 8.93 -7.97 -3.04
N ALA A 87 8.64 -7.42 -4.22
CA ALA A 87 9.51 -7.54 -5.39
C ALA A 87 10.87 -6.87 -5.19
N ASN A 88 10.90 -5.69 -4.56
CA ASN A 88 12.17 -5.02 -4.23
C ASN A 88 13.01 -5.83 -3.25
N THR A 89 12.40 -6.35 -2.18
CA THR A 89 13.10 -7.23 -1.22
C THR A 89 13.66 -8.48 -1.91
N ALA A 90 12.88 -9.13 -2.77
CA ALA A 90 13.33 -10.30 -3.52
C ALA A 90 14.51 -9.97 -4.46
N ASN A 91 14.44 -8.87 -5.21
CA ASN A 91 15.51 -8.44 -6.11
C ASN A 91 16.83 -8.17 -5.38
N THR A 92 16.78 -7.57 -4.18
CA THR A 92 17.98 -7.32 -3.37
C THR A 92 18.65 -8.62 -2.92
N LEU A 93 17.87 -9.66 -2.60
CA LEU A 93 18.41 -10.96 -2.22
C LEU A 93 18.88 -11.76 -3.45
N SER A 94 18.16 -11.70 -4.58
CA SER A 94 18.56 -12.35 -5.83
C SER A 94 19.92 -11.88 -6.30
N SER A 95 20.26 -10.60 -6.16
CA SER A 95 21.62 -10.10 -6.47
C SER A 95 22.72 -10.76 -5.63
N VAL A 96 22.42 -11.20 -4.41
CA VAL A 96 23.36 -11.91 -3.52
C VAL A 96 23.41 -13.39 -3.87
N VAL A 97 22.28 -14.00 -4.24
CA VAL A 97 22.17 -15.43 -4.56
C VAL A 97 22.71 -15.75 -5.97
N ASP A 98 22.47 -14.88 -6.95
CA ASP A 98 22.94 -15.02 -8.34
C ASP A 98 24.44 -14.76 -8.49
N SER A 99 25.09 -14.22 -7.45
CA SER A 99 26.55 -14.16 -7.38
C SER A 99 27.19 -15.56 -7.42
N GLY A 100 26.42 -16.62 -7.14
CA GLY A 100 26.73 -18.01 -7.49
C GLY A 100 28.06 -18.54 -6.96
N ARG A 101 28.44 -19.77 -7.39
CA ARG A 101 29.81 -20.26 -7.19
C ARG A 101 30.70 -19.67 -8.28
N LYS A 102 31.57 -18.74 -7.91
CA LYS A 102 32.55 -18.19 -8.84
C LYS A 102 33.80 -19.08 -8.88
N LEU A 103 34.10 -19.62 -10.06
CA LEU A 103 35.32 -20.41 -10.25
C LEU A 103 36.52 -19.46 -10.23
N VAL A 104 37.45 -19.68 -9.30
CA VAL A 104 38.70 -18.93 -9.18
C VAL A 104 39.86 -19.91 -9.39
N THR A 105 40.67 -19.67 -10.42
CA THR A 105 41.88 -20.44 -10.67
C THR A 105 43.02 -19.89 -9.82
N ALA A 106 43.73 -20.76 -9.10
CA ALA A 106 44.87 -20.35 -8.29
C ALA A 106 46.05 -19.92 -9.17
N THR A 107 46.70 -18.81 -8.79
CA THR A 107 47.96 -18.35 -9.41
C THR A 107 49.15 -18.83 -8.57
N SER A 108 50.07 -19.57 -9.18
CA SER A 108 51.27 -20.04 -8.48
C SER A 108 52.33 -18.93 -8.40
N GLY A 109 52.95 -18.77 -7.23
CA GLY A 109 54.10 -17.90 -7.04
C GLY A 109 55.20 -18.56 -6.23
N VAL A 110 56.40 -17.96 -6.26
CA VAL A 110 57.58 -18.47 -5.53
C VAL A 110 57.45 -18.30 -4.01
N ASP A 111 56.67 -17.32 -3.56
CA ASP A 111 56.27 -17.09 -2.19
C ASP A 111 54.81 -16.58 -2.13
N ALA A 112 54.19 -16.63 -0.95
CA ALA A 112 52.79 -16.24 -0.77
C ALA A 112 52.51 -14.77 -1.11
N ALA A 113 53.43 -13.86 -0.79
CA ALA A 113 53.25 -12.42 -1.01
C ALA A 113 53.24 -12.06 -2.51
N THR A 114 54.18 -12.63 -3.27
CA THR A 114 54.27 -12.45 -4.73
C THR A 114 53.11 -13.14 -5.43
N ALA A 115 52.71 -14.33 -4.97
CA ALA A 115 51.56 -15.05 -5.51
C ALA A 115 50.25 -14.28 -5.28
N LEU A 116 50.05 -13.69 -4.10
CA LEU A 116 48.87 -12.87 -3.79
C LEU A 116 48.84 -11.55 -4.57
N ALA A 117 50.00 -10.92 -4.78
CA ALA A 117 50.11 -9.71 -5.60
C ALA A 117 49.78 -10.00 -7.08
N ALA A 118 50.25 -11.13 -7.60
CA ALA A 118 50.00 -11.57 -8.97
C ALA A 118 48.61 -12.17 -9.20
N ALA A 119 47.94 -12.67 -8.14
CA ALA A 119 46.64 -13.31 -8.25
C ALA A 119 45.54 -12.32 -8.71
N PRO A 120 44.71 -12.72 -9.69
CA PRO A 120 43.65 -11.87 -10.22
C PRO A 120 42.56 -11.62 -9.17
N LYS A 121 42.07 -10.38 -9.10
CA LYS A 121 40.93 -10.00 -8.26
C LYS A 121 39.65 -10.56 -8.87
N VAL A 122 38.99 -11.47 -8.18
CA VAL A 122 37.72 -12.03 -8.64
C VAL A 122 36.58 -11.46 -7.81
N SER A 123 35.79 -10.54 -8.40
CA SER A 123 34.64 -9.94 -7.72
C SER A 123 33.59 -11.00 -7.34
N LEU A 124 33.28 -11.13 -6.06
CA LEU A 124 32.33 -12.10 -5.52
C LEU A 124 30.96 -11.47 -5.32
N LEU A 125 30.90 -10.22 -4.87
CA LEU A 125 29.66 -9.48 -4.66
C LEU A 125 29.95 -7.99 -4.75
N THR A 126 29.13 -7.26 -5.50
CA THR A 126 29.19 -5.80 -5.58
C THR A 126 27.82 -5.23 -5.24
N VAL A 127 27.76 -4.40 -4.20
CA VAL A 127 26.53 -3.74 -3.74
C VAL A 127 26.84 -2.27 -3.53
N GLY A 128 26.43 -1.43 -4.49
CA GLY A 128 26.71 0.01 -4.43
C GLY A 128 28.21 0.30 -4.37
N SER A 129 28.65 1.02 -3.33
CA SER A 129 30.06 1.34 -3.07
C SER A 129 30.84 0.22 -2.38
N LEU A 130 30.21 -0.90 -2.00
CA LEU A 130 30.85 -2.04 -1.35
C LEU A 130 31.15 -3.13 -2.39
N SER A 131 32.36 -3.67 -2.36
CA SER A 131 32.80 -4.78 -3.22
C SER A 131 33.56 -5.83 -2.42
N LEU A 132 33.10 -7.07 -2.47
CA LEU A 132 33.80 -8.25 -2.00
C LEU A 132 34.50 -8.91 -3.17
N TYR A 133 35.79 -9.20 -3.04
CA TYR A 133 36.53 -9.96 -4.06
C TYR A 133 37.42 -11.02 -3.41
N GLY A 134 37.56 -12.15 -4.10
CA GLY A 134 38.46 -13.23 -3.71
C GLY A 134 39.73 -13.23 -4.54
N LYS A 135 40.81 -13.73 -3.94
CA LYS A 135 42.03 -14.12 -4.63
C LYS A 135 42.39 -15.54 -4.22
N CYS A 136 42.76 -16.37 -5.19
CA CYS A 136 43.30 -17.70 -4.92
C CYS A 136 44.73 -17.81 -5.45
N TYR A 137 45.61 -18.39 -4.66
CA TYR A 137 47.01 -18.57 -5.01
C TYR A 137 47.60 -19.83 -4.38
N THR A 138 48.73 -20.28 -4.92
CA THR A 138 49.53 -21.39 -4.38
C THR A 138 50.97 -20.92 -4.20
N ASP A 139 51.63 -21.41 -3.16
CA ASP A 139 53.04 -21.12 -2.91
C ASP A 139 53.92 -22.35 -3.22
N ALA A 140 55.24 -22.15 -3.25
CA ALA A 140 56.20 -23.23 -3.45
C ALA A 140 56.47 -24.04 -2.15
N SER A 141 55.87 -23.65 -1.03
CA SER A 141 56.11 -24.20 0.31
C SER A 141 55.37 -25.52 0.55
N GLY A 142 54.33 -25.82 -0.22
CA GLY A 142 53.55 -27.06 -0.10
C GLY A 142 52.37 -27.15 -1.08
N PRO A 143 51.57 -28.22 -1.01
CA PRO A 143 50.40 -28.44 -1.88
C PRO A 143 49.18 -27.57 -1.50
N SER A 144 49.37 -26.54 -0.68
CA SER A 144 48.29 -25.75 -0.10
C SER A 144 47.79 -24.70 -1.09
N THR A 145 46.48 -24.70 -1.34
CA THR A 145 45.81 -23.61 -2.07
C THR A 145 45.25 -22.63 -1.05
N HIS A 146 45.69 -21.38 -1.16
CA HIS A 146 45.25 -20.28 -0.31
C HIS A 146 44.15 -19.51 -1.02
N GLY A 147 43.03 -19.29 -0.33
CA GLY A 147 41.92 -18.46 -0.80
C GLY A 147 41.66 -17.36 0.21
N GLU A 148 41.86 -16.11 -0.18
CA GLU A 148 41.63 -14.94 0.68
C GLU A 148 40.50 -14.10 0.11
N VAL A 149 39.59 -13.67 0.98
CA VAL A 149 38.47 -12.79 0.64
C VAL A 149 38.77 -11.40 1.19
N PHE A 150 38.66 -10.41 0.32
CA PHE A 150 38.90 -9.02 0.63
C PHE A 150 37.60 -8.23 0.54
N ILE A 151 37.49 -7.24 1.41
CA ILE A 151 36.41 -6.25 1.40
C ILE A 151 37.02 -4.94 0.94
N ALA A 152 36.41 -4.30 -0.06
CA ALA A 152 36.81 -2.99 -0.54
C ALA A 152 35.58 -2.08 -0.66
N THR A 153 35.81 -0.78 -0.51
CA THR A 153 34.80 0.23 -0.78
C THR A 153 35.39 1.40 -1.55
N THR A 154 34.58 2.04 -2.38
CA THR A 154 34.95 3.26 -3.12
C THR A 154 34.66 4.54 -2.33
N LEU A 155 34.21 4.42 -1.08
CA LEU A 155 33.86 5.55 -0.23
C LEU A 155 34.97 5.82 0.78
N ASP A 156 35.43 7.07 0.84
CA ASP A 156 36.49 7.46 1.77
C ASP A 156 36.00 7.40 3.22
N GLY A 157 36.85 6.90 4.13
CA GLY A 157 36.61 6.92 5.58
C GLY A 157 35.74 5.80 6.13
N VAL A 158 35.46 4.76 5.34
CA VAL A 158 34.74 3.56 5.83
C VAL A 158 35.63 2.74 6.76
N VAL A 159 35.07 2.32 7.89
CA VAL A 159 35.72 1.41 8.84
C VAL A 159 35.04 0.06 8.75
N PHE A 160 35.83 -1.00 8.64
CA PHE A 160 35.36 -2.37 8.76
C PHE A 160 35.74 -2.88 10.14
N ASP A 161 34.75 -3.30 10.91
CA ASP A 161 34.92 -3.87 12.23
C ASP A 161 34.66 -5.38 12.17
N SER A 162 35.45 -6.17 12.90
CA SER A 162 35.33 -7.62 12.93
C SER A 162 35.43 -8.09 14.38
N ASP A 163 34.37 -8.73 14.88
CA ASP A 163 34.26 -9.18 16.27
C ASP A 163 35.06 -10.47 16.60
N GLN A 164 36.14 -10.81 15.87
CA GLN A 164 36.83 -12.10 16.03
C GLN A 164 38.35 -11.97 16.27
N ASP A 165 38.80 -12.54 17.39
CA ASP A 165 40.13 -12.45 18.03
C ASP A 165 41.32 -13.12 17.31
N ASP A 166 41.18 -13.62 16.07
CA ASP A 166 42.28 -14.28 15.35
C ASP A 166 42.68 -13.53 14.07
N SER A 167 43.75 -12.75 14.24
CA SER A 167 44.54 -11.95 13.30
C SER A 167 44.68 -12.44 11.84
N ASN A 168 44.30 -11.59 10.88
CA ASN A 168 45.22 -10.87 9.96
C ASN A 168 44.43 -9.93 9.03
N SER A 169 43.83 -8.86 9.58
CA SER A 169 43.20 -7.80 8.78
C SER A 169 44.27 -6.95 8.10
N ALA A 170 44.72 -7.39 6.92
CA ALA A 170 45.47 -6.54 6.01
C ALA A 170 44.52 -5.51 5.37
N GLY A 171 44.17 -4.48 6.15
CA GLY A 171 43.56 -3.25 5.64
C GLY A 171 44.55 -2.57 4.71
N SER A 172 44.52 -2.93 3.43
CA SER A 172 45.27 -2.23 2.39
C SER A 172 44.39 -1.11 1.84
N ASN A 173 44.69 0.12 2.26
CA ASN A 173 44.28 1.32 1.55
C ASN A 173 44.94 1.31 0.16
N PHE A 174 44.15 1.17 -0.90
CA PHE A 174 44.52 1.51 -2.27
C PHE A 174 43.33 2.05 -3.03
#